data_AF-A0A1G4WX38-F1
#
_entry.id   AF-A0A1G4WX38-F1
#
_cell.length_a   1.000
_cell.length_b   1.000
_cell.length_c   1.000
_cell.angle_alpha   90.00
_cell.angle_beta   90.00
_cell.angle_gamma   90.00
#
_symmetry.space_group_name_H-M   'P 1'
#
loop_
_entity.id
_entity.type
_entity.pdbx_description
1 polymer ?
#
loop_
_entity_poly.entity_id
_entity_poly.type
_entity_poly.pdbx_seq_one_letter_code
_entity_poly.pdbx_strand_id
1 'polypeptide(L)'
;MWKSAEAFRWFLGDMNEYWQTPEGRRLRAAREADEAGLQSWLADQPGVVLYDHGDAPEQWRGEVDGHNFAFRERDTEWIIEIDLHPSGQSMRVVDGPNADGTNSRRQDEIIEGAIIATGTTSAAGYGANPRERAAFIVTTIRDHLRRKRVDEIGMLVAERSAELNHRLA
;
A
#
# COMPACT_ATOMS: atom_id res chain seq x y z
N MET A 1 6.71 -10.86 23.56
CA MET A 1 5.97 -10.23 24.67
C MET A 1 6.98 -9.85 25.75
N TRP A 2 7.15 -8.55 26.02
CA TRP A 2 8.16 -8.03 26.96
C TRP A 2 7.83 -8.39 28.40
N LYS A 3 8.83 -8.80 29.19
CA LYS A 3 8.61 -9.33 30.54
C LYS A 3 8.40 -8.25 31.62
N SER A 4 8.74 -6.98 31.37
CA SER A 4 8.49 -5.85 32.27
C SER A 4 8.65 -4.49 31.56
N ALA A 5 8.13 -3.42 32.18
CA ALA A 5 8.31 -2.04 31.71
C ALA A 5 9.78 -1.58 31.75
N GLU A 6 10.57 -2.10 32.70
CA GLU A 6 12.01 -1.84 32.80
C GLU A 6 12.79 -2.51 31.66
N ALA A 7 12.44 -3.76 31.30
CA ALA A 7 13.05 -4.44 30.16
C ALA A 7 12.75 -3.72 28.84
N PHE A 8 11.54 -3.17 28.69
CA PHE A 8 11.19 -2.36 27.52
C PHE A 8 11.95 -1.02 27.50
N ARG A 9 12.06 -0.33 28.63
CA ARG A 9 12.82 0.92 28.73
C ARG A 9 14.31 0.72 28.45
N TRP A 10 14.90 -0.35 28.97
CA TRP A 10 16.28 -0.72 28.68
C TRP A 10 16.48 -1.00 27.20
N PHE A 11 15.58 -1.78 26.58
CA PHE A 11 15.59 -2.03 25.13
C PHE A 11 15.49 -0.74 24.29
N LEU A 12 14.62 0.20 24.67
CA LEU A 12 14.54 1.51 24.00
C LEU A 12 15.82 2.33 24.14
N GLY A 13 16.48 2.26 25.31
CA GLY A 13 17.78 2.89 25.55
C GLY A 13 18.88 2.31 24.68
N ASP A 14 18.97 0.97 24.65
CA ASP A 14 19.91 0.20 23.83
C ASP A 14 19.72 0.47 22.32
N MET A 15 18.46 0.50 21.85
CA MET A 15 18.14 0.91 20.47
C MET A 15 18.58 2.34 20.19
N ASN A 16 18.33 3.28 21.11
CA ASN A 16 18.73 4.67 20.92
C ASN A 16 20.25 4.79 20.83
N GLU A 17 21.00 4.06 21.66
CA GLU A 17 22.47 4.00 21.59
C GLU A 17 22.95 3.42 20.26
N TYR A 18 22.36 2.31 19.80
CA TYR A 18 22.63 1.72 18.48
C TYR A 18 22.45 2.76 17.35
N TRP A 19 21.36 3.53 17.36
CA TRP A 19 21.11 4.54 16.33
C TRP A 19 22.11 5.71 16.35
N GLN A 20 22.85 5.91 17.44
CA GLN A 20 23.96 6.87 17.53
C GLN A 20 25.31 6.28 17.09
N THR A 21 25.40 4.98 16.80
CA THR A 21 26.63 4.38 16.27
C THR A 21 26.88 4.81 14.82
N PRO A 22 28.11 4.66 14.29
CA PRO A 22 28.39 4.86 12.87
C PRO A 22 27.52 3.99 11.95
N GLU A 23 27.19 2.77 12.38
CA GLU A 23 26.32 1.86 11.64
C GLU A 23 24.88 2.34 11.61
N GLY A 24 24.31 2.69 12.77
CA GLY A 24 22.95 3.25 12.86
C GLY A 24 22.80 4.55 12.05
N ARG A 25 23.81 5.41 12.06
CA ARG A 25 23.84 6.62 11.21
C ARG A 25 23.89 6.30 9.72
N ARG A 26 24.66 5.28 9.31
CA ARG A 26 24.71 4.85 7.90
C ARG A 26 23.37 4.31 7.43
N LEU A 27 22.71 3.48 8.23
CA LEU A 27 21.37 2.96 7.91
C LEU A 27 20.35 4.09 7.79
N ARG A 28 20.39 5.09 8.68
CA ARG A 28 19.53 6.27 8.57
C ARG A 28 19.79 7.07 7.30
N ALA A 29 21.05 7.35 6.99
CA ALA A 29 21.42 8.07 5.77
C ALA A 29 21.00 7.31 4.50
N ALA A 30 21.09 5.97 4.50
CA ALA A 30 20.59 5.14 3.41
C ALA A 30 19.07 5.26 3.26
N ARG A 31 18.31 5.17 4.36
CA ARG A 31 16.86 5.37 4.36
C ARG A 31 16.46 6.77 3.87
N GLU A 32 17.17 7.81 4.30
CA GLU A 32 16.93 9.19 3.85
C GLU A 32 17.22 9.36 2.35
N ALA A 33 18.26 8.70 1.84
CA ALA A 33 18.57 8.70 0.41
C ALA A 33 17.52 7.96 -0.42
N ASP A 34 17.02 6.81 0.08
CA ASP A 34 15.94 6.06 -0.53
C ASP A 34 14.63 6.87 -0.56
N GLU A 35 14.29 7.53 0.54
CA GLU A 35 13.13 8.42 0.62
C GLU A 35 13.26 9.60 -0.35
N ALA A 36 14.43 10.25 -0.40
CA ALA A 36 14.67 11.33 -1.36
C ALA A 36 14.55 10.85 -2.82
N GLY A 37 15.02 9.63 -3.10
CA GLY A 37 14.86 8.97 -4.39
C GLY A 37 13.40 8.70 -4.75
N LEU A 38 12.59 8.27 -3.78
CA LEU A 38 11.15 8.09 -3.95
C LEU A 38 10.46 9.42 -4.23
N GLN A 39 10.71 10.45 -3.43
CA GLN A 39 10.09 11.77 -3.58
C GLN A 39 10.42 12.42 -4.94
N SER A 40 11.68 12.32 -5.37
CA SER A 40 12.09 12.79 -6.70
C SER A 40 11.35 12.05 -7.81
N TRP A 41 11.17 10.73 -7.68
CA TRP A 41 10.46 9.95 -8.68
C TRP A 41 8.96 10.28 -8.73
N LEU A 42 8.31 10.44 -7.57
CA LEU A 42 6.89 10.81 -7.46
C LEU A 42 6.60 12.17 -8.09
N ALA A 43 7.51 13.14 -7.97
CA ALA A 43 7.38 14.45 -8.60
C ALA A 43 7.27 14.37 -10.14
N ASP A 44 7.82 13.32 -10.74
CA ASP A 44 7.77 13.05 -12.18
C ASP A 44 6.60 12.12 -12.59
N GLN A 45 5.74 11.70 -11.65
CA GLN A 45 4.61 10.81 -11.92
C GLN A 45 3.28 11.57 -11.96
N PRO A 46 2.79 11.99 -13.15
CA PRO A 46 1.48 12.65 -13.24
C PRO A 46 0.38 11.68 -12.78
N GLY A 47 -0.63 12.20 -12.07
CA GLY A 47 -1.77 11.40 -11.62
C GLY A 47 -1.47 10.41 -10.48
N VAL A 48 -0.28 10.47 -9.87
CA VAL A 48 0.07 9.64 -8.71
C VAL A 48 0.15 10.52 -7.46
N VAL A 49 -0.55 10.12 -6.41
CA VAL A 49 -0.45 10.72 -5.08
C VAL A 49 -0.21 9.61 -4.07
N LEU A 50 0.85 9.72 -3.28
CA LEU A 50 1.13 8.79 -2.18
C LEU A 50 0.72 9.44 -0.86
N TYR A 51 -0.12 8.75 -0.08
CA TYR A 51 -0.58 9.24 1.22
C TYR A 51 0.28 8.73 2.36
N ASP A 52 0.61 7.44 2.29
CA ASP A 52 1.31 6.74 3.34
C ASP A 52 2.08 5.58 2.73
N HIS A 53 3.29 5.38 3.24
CA HIS A 53 4.06 4.17 3.02
C HIS A 53 4.88 3.86 4.28
N GLY A 54 4.90 2.59 4.65
CA GLY A 54 5.52 2.14 5.89
C GLY A 54 6.23 0.81 5.72
N ASP A 55 7.25 0.62 6.56
CA ASP A 55 8.06 -0.59 6.57
C ASP A 55 7.48 -1.63 7.53
N ALA A 56 7.52 -2.90 7.10
CA ALA A 56 7.39 -4.13 7.88
C ALA A 56 6.11 -4.34 8.74
N PRO A 57 5.08 -5.03 8.20
CA PRO A 57 4.98 -5.44 6.81
C PRO A 57 4.77 -4.21 5.91
N GLU A 58 5.35 -4.27 4.72
CA GLU A 58 5.28 -3.20 3.74
C GLU A 58 3.81 -2.84 3.42
N GLN A 59 3.45 -1.57 3.60
CA GLN A 59 2.11 -1.08 3.31
C GLN A 59 2.18 0.27 2.60
N TRP A 60 1.39 0.42 1.53
CA TRP A 60 1.32 1.65 0.75
C TRP A 60 -0.13 2.02 0.48
N ARG A 61 -0.43 3.31 0.53
CA ARG A 61 -1.75 3.87 0.21
C ARG A 61 -1.61 5.15 -0.59
N GLY A 62 -2.47 5.32 -1.58
CA GLY A 62 -2.42 6.49 -2.44
C GLY A 62 -3.54 6.49 -3.47
N GLU A 63 -3.33 7.28 -4.52
CA GLU A 63 -4.15 7.36 -5.72
C GLU A 63 -3.27 7.23 -6.97
N VAL A 64 -3.79 6.52 -7.97
CA VAL A 64 -3.21 6.44 -9.31
C VAL A 64 -4.32 6.70 -10.33
N ASP A 65 -4.16 7.75 -11.12
CA ASP A 65 -5.06 8.16 -12.21
C ASP A 65 -6.53 8.30 -11.76
N GLY A 66 -6.75 8.75 -10.52
CA GLY A 66 -8.07 8.95 -9.90
C GLY A 66 -8.63 7.73 -9.15
N HIS A 67 -7.88 6.62 -9.11
CA HIS A 67 -8.26 5.42 -8.37
C HIS A 67 -7.42 5.32 -7.09
N ASN A 68 -8.07 5.36 -5.94
CA ASN A 68 -7.38 5.09 -4.68
C ASN A 68 -6.94 3.62 -4.64
N PHE A 69 -5.86 3.33 -3.91
CA PHE A 69 -5.30 1.99 -3.82
C PHE A 69 -4.74 1.67 -2.44
N ALA A 70 -4.66 0.37 -2.15
CA ALA A 70 -3.86 -0.16 -1.06
C ALA A 70 -2.98 -1.30 -1.59
N PHE A 71 -1.69 -1.22 -1.27
CA PHE A 71 -0.77 -2.35 -1.35
C PHE A 71 -0.49 -2.82 0.08
N ARG A 72 -0.52 -4.14 0.30
CA ARG A 72 -0.25 -4.73 1.61
C ARG A 72 0.56 -6.00 1.45
N GLU A 73 1.73 -6.05 2.09
CA GLU A 73 2.48 -7.27 2.29
C GLU A 73 1.96 -8.01 3.53
N ARG A 74 1.92 -9.34 3.45
CA ARG A 74 1.74 -10.25 4.59
C ARG A 74 2.70 -11.41 4.41
N ASP A 75 3.62 -11.55 5.36
CA ASP A 75 4.70 -12.53 5.35
C ASP A 75 5.60 -12.42 4.11
N THR A 76 5.29 -13.16 3.04
CA THR A 76 6.02 -13.12 1.77
C THR A 76 5.09 -12.92 0.58
N GLU A 77 3.80 -12.72 0.85
CA GLU A 77 2.76 -12.47 -0.14
C GLU A 77 2.37 -11.00 -0.10
N TRP A 78 1.88 -10.50 -1.23
CA TRP A 78 1.33 -9.17 -1.32
C TRP A 78 0.05 -9.15 -2.15
N ILE A 79 -0.77 -8.13 -1.87
CA ILE A 79 -1.99 -7.84 -2.62
C ILE A 79 -2.00 -6.37 -3.04
N ILE A 80 -2.64 -6.06 -4.17
CA ILE A 80 -3.01 -4.71 -4.58
C ILE A 80 -4.52 -4.63 -4.76
N GLU A 81 -5.13 -3.72 -4.03
CA GLU A 81 -6.54 -3.36 -4.12
C GLU A 81 -6.69 -1.94 -4.70
N ILE A 82 -7.69 -1.71 -5.53
CA ILE A 82 -8.09 -0.37 -6.02
C ILE A 82 -9.57 -0.09 -5.72
N ASP A 83 -9.97 1.17 -5.83
CA ASP A 83 -11.36 1.60 -5.63
C ASP A 83 -11.87 1.23 -4.22
N LEU A 84 -10.99 1.42 -3.23
CA LEU A 84 -11.26 1.24 -1.82
C LEU A 84 -12.46 2.06 -1.39
N HIS A 85 -13.38 1.38 -0.71
CA HIS A 85 -14.54 1.98 -0.08
C HIS A 85 -14.83 1.32 1.27
N PRO A 86 -15.56 2.00 2.15
CA PRO A 86 -16.17 1.37 3.32
C PRO A 86 -16.94 0.11 2.94
N SER A 87 -16.65 -1.02 3.60
CA SER A 87 -17.41 -2.26 3.39
C SER A 87 -18.72 -2.29 4.19
N GLY A 88 -18.92 -1.31 5.10
CA GLY A 88 -20.01 -1.32 6.08
C GLY A 88 -19.81 -2.33 7.21
N GLN A 89 -18.69 -3.05 7.23
CA GLN A 89 -18.26 -3.89 8.33
C GLN A 89 -17.30 -3.12 9.23
N SER A 90 -17.29 -3.42 10.53
CA SER A 90 -16.37 -2.82 11.48
C SER A 90 -15.63 -3.87 12.29
N MET A 91 -14.33 -3.67 12.47
CA MET A 91 -13.50 -4.48 13.34
C MET A 91 -13.35 -3.80 14.71
N ARG A 92 -13.34 -4.60 15.77
CA ARG A 92 -13.00 -4.10 17.12
C ARG A 92 -11.49 -4.08 17.28
N VAL A 93 -10.93 -2.89 17.41
CA VAL A 93 -9.52 -2.66 17.70
C VAL A 93 -9.38 -2.38 19.19
N VAL A 94 -8.42 -3.03 19.84
CA VAL A 94 -8.03 -2.73 21.22
C VAL A 94 -6.84 -1.79 21.15
N ASP A 95 -7.05 -0.51 21.48
CA ASP A 95 -6.01 0.53 21.38
C ASP A 95 -4.96 0.39 22.51
N GLY A 96 -5.26 -0.44 23.53
CA GLY A 96 -4.38 -0.75 24.65
C GLY A 96 -5.04 -0.49 26.00
N PRO A 97 -4.32 -0.74 27.10
CA PRO A 97 -4.82 -0.44 28.43
C PRO A 97 -4.80 1.08 28.68
N ASN A 98 -5.94 1.60 29.11
CA ASN A 98 -6.11 2.92 29.70
C ASN A 98 -5.32 3.02 31.02
N ALA A 99 -5.16 4.25 31.51
CA ALA A 99 -4.48 4.53 32.78
C ALA A 99 -5.13 3.84 34.00
N ASP A 100 -6.41 3.44 33.91
CA ASP A 100 -7.15 2.70 34.94
C ASP A 100 -7.06 1.17 34.80
N GLY A 101 -6.30 0.66 33.82
CA GLY A 101 -6.14 -0.76 33.54
C GLY A 101 -7.25 -1.39 32.70
N THR A 102 -8.26 -0.63 32.27
CA THR A 102 -9.29 -1.09 31.32
C THR A 102 -8.78 -0.97 29.88
N ASN A 103 -9.21 -1.85 28.97
CA ASN A 103 -8.82 -1.71 27.56
C ASN A 103 -9.76 -0.73 26.84
N SER A 104 -9.20 0.31 26.22
CA SER A 104 -9.96 1.11 25.24
C SER A 104 -10.25 0.27 24.00
N ARG A 105 -11.47 0.42 23.48
CA ARG A 105 -11.94 -0.28 22.29
C ARG A 105 -12.45 0.74 21.30
N ARG A 106 -11.94 0.67 20.07
CA ARG A 106 -12.43 1.44 18.93
C ARG A 106 -13.03 0.50 17.90
N GLN A 107 -14.09 0.96 17.24
CA GLN A 107 -14.58 0.30 16.04
C GLN A 107 -13.95 1.01 14.85
N ASP A 108 -13.16 0.27 14.08
CA ASP A 108 -12.59 0.75 12.83
C ASP A 108 -13.37 0.10 11.68
N GLU A 109 -13.87 0.95 10.78
CA GLU A 109 -14.55 0.49 9.57
C GLU A 109 -13.55 -0.20 8.64
N ILE A 110 -13.97 -1.34 8.10
CA ILE A 110 -13.16 -2.12 7.18
C ILE A 110 -13.23 -1.46 5.80
N ILE A 111 -12.06 -1.18 5.24
CA ILE A 111 -11.90 -0.58 3.92
C ILE A 111 -11.43 -1.66 2.96
N GLU A 112 -12.20 -1.90 1.90
CA GLU A 112 -12.00 -2.95 0.91
C GLU A 112 -12.10 -2.38 -0.50
N GLY A 113 -11.36 -2.95 -1.44
CA GLY A 113 -11.50 -2.64 -2.86
C GLY A 113 -11.41 -3.87 -3.75
N ALA A 114 -11.39 -3.65 -5.06
CA ALA A 114 -11.17 -4.71 -6.02
C ALA A 114 -9.71 -5.15 -6.01
N ILE A 115 -9.46 -6.44 -5.75
CA ILE A 115 -8.11 -7.03 -5.88
C ILE A 115 -7.76 -7.10 -7.37
N ILE A 116 -6.69 -6.41 -7.76
CA ILE A 116 -6.25 -6.37 -9.16
C ILE A 116 -5.00 -7.21 -9.42
N ALA A 117 -4.24 -7.51 -8.37
CA ALA A 117 -3.02 -8.32 -8.44
C ALA A 117 -2.67 -8.90 -7.08
N THR A 118 -2.07 -10.09 -7.11
CA THR A 118 -1.42 -10.74 -5.97
C THR A 118 -0.09 -11.31 -6.42
N GLY A 119 0.82 -11.54 -5.48
CA GLY A 119 2.09 -12.20 -5.77
C GLY A 119 2.96 -12.33 -4.54
N THR A 120 4.25 -12.57 -4.76
CA THR A 120 5.24 -12.77 -3.70
C THR A 120 6.32 -11.71 -3.72
N THR A 121 6.96 -11.46 -2.58
CA THR A 121 8.10 -10.53 -2.47
C THR A 121 9.33 -10.99 -3.27
N SER A 122 9.35 -12.25 -3.69
CA SER A 122 10.36 -12.84 -4.60
C SER A 122 10.04 -12.64 -6.08
N ALA A 123 8.90 -12.05 -6.43
CA ALA A 123 8.51 -11.82 -7.82
C ALA A 123 9.50 -10.88 -8.53
N ALA A 124 9.80 -11.19 -9.79
CA ALA A 124 10.61 -10.32 -10.62
C ALA A 124 9.95 -8.94 -10.74
N GLY A 125 10.73 -7.89 -10.49
CA GLY A 125 10.24 -6.51 -10.54
C GLY A 125 9.54 -6.02 -9.28
N TYR A 126 9.48 -6.79 -8.18
CA TYR A 126 8.91 -6.34 -6.89
C TYR A 126 9.57 -5.05 -6.34
N GLY A 127 10.84 -4.83 -6.69
CA GLY A 127 11.64 -3.67 -6.28
C GLY A 127 12.39 -3.90 -4.97
N ALA A 128 13.64 -3.46 -4.92
CA ALA A 128 14.52 -3.61 -3.76
C ALA A 128 14.52 -2.39 -2.82
N ASN A 129 14.10 -1.23 -3.33
CA ASN A 129 14.00 0.03 -2.59
C ASN A 129 12.60 0.66 -2.77
N PRO A 130 12.23 1.65 -1.93
CA PRO A 130 10.90 2.27 -1.97
C PRO A 130 10.54 2.83 -3.35
N ARG A 131 11.49 3.46 -4.06
CA ARG A 131 11.24 3.98 -5.41
C ARG A 131 10.87 2.86 -6.40
N GLU A 132 11.65 1.79 -6.44
CA GLU A 132 11.37 0.66 -7.33
C GLU A 132 10.04 0.00 -6.99
N ARG A 133 9.70 -0.09 -5.70
CA ARG A 133 8.43 -0.63 -5.25
C ARG A 133 7.25 0.25 -5.63
N ALA A 134 7.38 1.57 -5.48
CA ALA A 134 6.38 2.52 -5.95
C ALA A 134 6.18 2.38 -7.48
N ALA A 135 7.25 2.25 -8.24
CA ALA A 135 7.18 2.04 -9.69
C ALA A 135 6.47 0.73 -10.05
N PHE A 136 6.76 -0.35 -9.31
CA PHE A 136 6.07 -1.64 -9.45
C PHE A 136 4.56 -1.52 -9.22
N ILE A 137 4.16 -0.91 -8.10
CA ILE A 137 2.75 -0.73 -7.73
C ILE A 137 2.01 0.12 -8.78
N VAL A 138 2.55 1.30 -9.09
CA VAL A 138 1.94 2.24 -10.04
C VAL A 138 1.81 1.63 -11.43
N THR A 139 2.84 0.91 -11.90
CA THR A 139 2.80 0.23 -13.20
C THR A 139 1.72 -0.85 -13.23
N THR A 140 1.64 -1.66 -12.17
CA THR A 140 0.62 -2.71 -12.05
C THR A 140 -0.79 -2.14 -12.10
N ILE A 141 -1.04 -1.03 -11.39
CA ILE A 141 -2.34 -0.35 -11.40
C ILE A 141 -2.66 0.21 -12.79
N ARG A 142 -1.73 0.94 -13.42
CA ARG A 142 -1.93 1.51 -14.76
C ARG A 142 -2.20 0.45 -15.81
N ASP A 143 -1.50 -0.68 -15.75
CA ASP A 143 -1.72 -1.79 -16.66
C ASP A 143 -3.10 -2.43 -16.47
N HIS A 144 -3.55 -2.56 -15.22
CA HIS A 144 -4.91 -2.99 -14.93
C HIS A 144 -5.95 -2.02 -15.52
N LEU A 145 -5.84 -0.72 -15.21
CA LEU A 145 -6.79 0.31 -15.68
C LEU A 145 -6.83 0.39 -17.21
N ARG A 146 -5.68 0.25 -17.87
CA ARG A 146 -5.59 0.21 -19.34
C ARG A 146 -6.34 -0.99 -19.91
N ARG A 147 -6.17 -2.19 -19.35
CA ARG A 147 -6.89 -3.40 -19.80
C ARG A 147 -8.39 -3.25 -19.61
N LYS A 148 -8.83 -2.81 -18.43
CA LYS A 148 -10.25 -2.56 -18.13
C LYS A 148 -10.90 -1.61 -19.13
N ARG A 149 -10.23 -0.50 -19.47
CA ARG A 149 -10.72 0.45 -20.47
C ARG A 149 -10.87 -0.16 -21.87
N VAL A 150 -9.92 -1.00 -22.28
CA VAL A 150 -9.98 -1.69 -23.58
C VAL A 150 -11.19 -2.63 -23.63
N ASP A 151 -11.43 -3.38 -22.56
CA ASP A 151 -12.56 -4.30 -22.47
C ASP A 151 -13.90 -3.56 -22.52
N GLU A 152 -14.03 -2.45 -21.79
CA GLU A 152 -15.23 -1.60 -21.79
C GLU A 152 -15.52 -1.03 -23.19
N ILE A 153 -14.51 -0.52 -23.89
CA ILE A 153 -14.66 -0.03 -25.27
C ILE A 153 -15.07 -1.17 -26.21
N GLY A 154 -14.45 -2.34 -26.08
CA GLY A 154 -14.78 -3.51 -26.89
C GLY A 154 -16.25 -3.91 -26.74
N MET A 155 -16.75 -3.90 -25.51
CA MET A 155 -18.16 -4.20 -25.21
C MET A 155 -19.11 -3.18 -25.83
N LEU A 156 -18.83 -1.88 -25.70
CA LEU A 156 -19.64 -0.81 -26.30
C LEU A 156 -19.68 -0.89 -27.83
N VAL A 157 -18.55 -1.22 -28.46
CA VAL A 157 -18.48 -1.40 -29.92
C VAL A 157 -19.31 -2.62 -30.36
N ALA A 158 -19.26 -3.72 -29.60
CA ALA A 158 -20.05 -4.92 -29.89
C ALA A 158 -21.56 -4.67 -29.76
N GLU A 159 -21.99 -4.00 -28.69
CA GLU A 159 -23.39 -3.64 -28.45
C GLU A 159 -23.94 -2.76 -29.58
N ARG A 160 -23.22 -1.68 -29.93
CA ARG A 160 -23.63 -0.80 -31.02
C ARG A 160 -23.66 -1.48 -32.38
N SER A 161 -22.75 -2.42 -32.62
CA SER A 161 -22.74 -3.22 -33.85
C SER A 161 -23.96 -4.15 -33.92
N ALA A 162 -24.36 -4.76 -32.80
CA ALA A 162 -25.56 -5.60 -32.72
C ALA A 162 -26.85 -4.79 -32.95
N GLU A 163 -26.96 -3.60 -32.35
CA GLU A 163 -28.09 -2.69 -32.58
C GLU A 163 -28.22 -2.27 -34.05
N LEU A 164 -27.10 -1.91 -34.70
CA LEU A 164 -27.10 -1.54 -36.11
C LEU A 164 -27.49 -2.70 -37.01
N ASN A 165 -26.97 -3.91 -36.74
CA ASN A 165 -27.33 -5.10 -37.51
C ASN A 165 -28.81 -5.46 -37.35
N HIS A 166 -29.40 -5.28 -36.16
CA HIS A 166 -30.83 -5.52 -35.94
C HIS A 166 -31.73 -4.50 -36.65
N ARG A 167 -31.25 -3.25 -36.84
CA ARG A 167 -32.00 -2.20 -37.56
C ARG A 167 -31.92 -2.31 -39.08
N LEU A 168 -30.96 -3.07 -39.60
CA LEU A 168 -30.71 -3.25 -41.03
C LEU A 168 -31.19 -4.62 -41.57
N ALA A 169 -31.66 -5.50 -40.68
CA ALA A 169 -32.30 -6.78 -41.01
C ALA A 169 -33.82 -6.63 -41.07
#